data_AF-A0A3P9LVF4-F1
#
_entry.id   AF-A0A3P9LVF4-F1
#
_cell.length_a   1.000
_cell.length_b   1.000
_cell.length_c   1.000
_cell.angle_alpha   90.00
_cell.angle_beta   90.00
_cell.angle_gamma   90.00
#
_symmetry.space_group_name_H-M   'P 1'
#
loop_
_entity.id
_entity.type
_entity.pdbx_description
1 polymer ?
#
loop_
_entity_poly.entity_id
_entity_poly.type
_entity_poly.pdbx_seq_one_letter_code
_entity_poly.pdbx_strand_id
1 'polypeptide(L)'
;MGGSELQDTRANMDEELLRFMDLLELLEKKRATLNSLIEQGWFSITKARYSMGNKHVSALQYASEMMPLVCVHTKALENGEVQFFTERHIQKSSAESSDDLLPVEDIGPQEEGLRRRNKTKKDTPEKKDTEVPKTAKGPEVNPVGKIDQNPQQDPLKWFGILVPQPLKQAQSSFKQVIELSAEIAALQSAVLRTRQKLRLSLAKELNSEESLGKSAKEKCPISDVTVSEQKECIQQNKIVV
;
A
#
# COMPACT_ATOMS: atom_id res chain seq x y z
N MET A 1 36.00 -37.00 17.92
CA MET A 1 34.56 -36.67 17.93
C MET A 1 34.27 -35.45 17.06
N GLY A 2 34.90 -34.29 17.26
CA GLY A 2 34.63 -33.04 16.51
C GLY A 2 34.84 -33.00 14.98
N GLY A 3 34.88 -34.15 14.29
CA GLY A 3 34.73 -34.22 12.83
C GLY A 3 33.27 -34.15 12.38
N SER A 4 32.31 -34.57 13.21
CA SER A 4 30.87 -34.38 12.93
C SER A 4 30.44 -32.95 13.16
N GLU A 5 30.85 -32.34 14.28
CA GLU A 5 30.48 -30.97 14.67
C GLU A 5 30.84 -29.92 13.60
N LEU A 6 31.98 -30.09 12.90
CA LEU A 6 32.39 -29.26 11.77
C LEU A 6 31.65 -29.53 10.45
N GLN A 7 31.02 -30.70 10.30
CA GLN A 7 30.11 -30.97 9.18
C GLN A 7 28.73 -30.38 9.49
N ASP A 8 28.29 -30.47 10.74
CA ASP A 8 27.05 -29.86 11.23
C ASP A 8 27.10 -28.33 11.13
N THR A 9 28.21 -27.65 11.47
CA THR A 9 28.31 -26.18 11.27
C THR A 9 28.20 -25.78 9.81
N ARG A 10 28.83 -26.53 8.91
CA ARG A 10 28.83 -26.25 7.46
C ARG A 10 27.45 -26.47 6.84
N ALA A 11 26.78 -27.57 7.17
CA ALA A 11 25.39 -27.80 6.76
C ALA A 11 24.44 -26.69 7.25
N ASN A 12 24.60 -26.23 8.50
CA ASN A 12 23.81 -25.11 9.06
C ASN A 12 24.12 -23.75 8.39
N MET A 13 25.32 -23.56 7.79
CA MET A 13 25.62 -22.37 6.99
C MET A 13 24.99 -22.44 5.61
N ASP A 14 25.03 -23.60 4.95
CA ASP A 14 24.43 -23.81 3.63
C ASP A 14 22.90 -23.67 3.68
N GLU A 15 22.25 -24.19 4.74
CA GLU A 15 20.82 -23.99 4.98
C GLU A 15 20.46 -22.51 5.18
N GLU A 16 21.24 -21.77 5.98
CA GLU A 16 21.03 -20.33 6.19
C GLU A 16 21.30 -19.51 4.92
N LEU A 17 22.20 -19.98 4.04
CA LEU A 17 22.51 -19.37 2.76
C LEU A 17 21.35 -19.56 1.76
N LEU A 18 20.81 -20.78 1.65
CA LEU A 18 19.60 -21.04 0.87
C LEU A 18 18.44 -20.17 1.36
N ARG A 19 18.20 -20.15 2.67
CA ARG A 19 17.17 -19.31 3.31
C ARG A 19 17.36 -17.81 3.03
N PHE A 20 18.60 -17.32 2.90
CA PHE A 20 18.87 -15.94 2.49
C PHE A 20 18.53 -15.70 1.02
N MET A 21 18.80 -16.64 0.12
CA MET A 21 18.43 -16.53 -1.30
C MET A 21 16.91 -16.57 -1.51
N ASP A 22 16.20 -17.49 -0.84
CA ASP A 22 14.74 -17.58 -0.89
C ASP A 22 14.06 -16.28 -0.43
N LEU A 23 14.59 -15.67 0.64
CA LEU A 23 14.11 -14.39 1.16
C LEU A 23 14.41 -13.22 0.21
N LEU A 24 15.48 -13.27 -0.58
CA LEU A 24 15.78 -12.28 -1.62
C LEU A 24 14.83 -12.42 -2.83
N GLU A 25 14.59 -13.65 -3.32
CA GLU A 25 13.64 -13.87 -4.42
C GLU A 25 12.23 -13.39 -4.01
N LEU A 26 11.78 -13.77 -2.81
CA LEU A 26 10.47 -13.37 -2.29
C LEU A 26 10.37 -11.84 -2.10
N LEU A 27 11.46 -11.18 -1.69
CA LEU A 27 11.52 -9.72 -1.56
C LEU A 27 11.39 -9.03 -2.92
N GLU A 28 12.15 -9.46 -3.94
CA GLU A 28 12.07 -8.87 -5.29
C GLU A 28 10.73 -9.14 -5.96
N LYS A 29 10.17 -10.34 -5.78
CA LYS A 29 8.82 -10.68 -6.25
C LYS A 29 7.76 -9.75 -5.65
N LYS A 30 7.80 -9.51 -4.34
CA LYS A 30 6.86 -8.56 -3.68
C LYS A 30 7.11 -7.11 -4.09
N ARG A 31 8.37 -6.69 -4.31
CA ARG A 31 8.71 -5.37 -4.87
C ARG A 31 8.11 -5.15 -6.26
N ALA A 32 8.19 -6.13 -7.15
CA ALA A 32 7.57 -6.07 -8.47
C ALA A 32 6.03 -5.93 -8.39
N THR A 33 5.37 -6.69 -7.52
CA THR A 33 3.93 -6.56 -7.26
C THR A 33 3.57 -5.19 -6.67
N LEU A 34 4.37 -4.68 -5.72
CA LEU A 34 4.17 -3.37 -5.11
C LEU A 34 4.22 -2.25 -6.15
N ASN A 35 5.23 -2.25 -7.01
CA ASN A 35 5.39 -1.25 -8.07
C ASN A 35 4.21 -1.26 -9.03
N SER A 36 3.76 -2.43 -9.49
CA SER A 36 2.60 -2.53 -10.38
C SER A 36 1.30 -2.03 -9.72
N LEU A 37 1.09 -2.32 -8.43
CA LEU A 37 -0.06 -1.78 -7.69
C LEU A 37 0.02 -0.25 -7.49
N ILE A 38 1.22 0.31 -7.29
CA ILE A 38 1.45 1.75 -7.22
C ILE A 38 1.15 2.41 -8.57
N GLU A 39 1.64 1.85 -9.67
CA GLU A 39 1.37 2.32 -11.04
C GLU A 39 -0.13 2.29 -11.36
N GLN A 40 -0.81 1.18 -11.07
CA GLN A 40 -2.27 1.05 -11.22
C GLN A 40 -3.01 2.09 -10.37
N GLY A 41 -2.60 2.30 -9.12
CA GLY A 41 -3.18 3.30 -8.22
C GLY A 41 -3.08 4.73 -8.78
N TRP A 42 -1.89 5.14 -9.22
CA TRP A 42 -1.66 6.47 -9.81
C TRP A 42 -2.35 6.66 -11.16
N PHE A 43 -2.39 5.63 -12.00
CA PHE A 43 -3.14 5.64 -13.26
C PHE A 43 -4.64 5.82 -13.00
N SER A 44 -5.20 5.07 -12.03
CA SER A 44 -6.59 5.17 -11.62
C SER A 44 -6.94 6.54 -10.99
N ILE A 45 -6.04 7.13 -10.18
CA ILE A 45 -6.15 8.54 -9.72
C ILE A 45 -6.16 9.49 -10.92
N THR A 46 -5.31 9.27 -11.92
CA THR A 46 -5.22 10.13 -13.11
C THR A 46 -6.49 10.05 -13.95
N LYS A 47 -7.06 8.84 -14.15
CA LYS A 47 -8.35 8.63 -14.82
C LYS A 47 -9.52 9.30 -14.07
N ALA A 48 -9.52 9.25 -12.73
CA ALA A 48 -10.49 10.00 -11.90
C ALA A 48 -10.31 11.53 -12.01
N ARG A 49 -9.07 12.03 -12.00
CA ARG A 49 -8.73 13.46 -12.15
C ARG A 49 -9.07 14.00 -13.53
N TYR A 50 -8.98 13.19 -14.57
CA TYR A 50 -9.42 13.53 -15.92
C TYR A 50 -10.95 13.65 -16.01
N SER A 51 -11.70 12.69 -15.46
CA SER A 51 -13.17 12.66 -15.56
C SER A 51 -13.88 13.64 -14.61
N MET A 52 -13.40 13.83 -13.38
CA MET A 52 -13.97 14.78 -12.41
C MET A 52 -13.35 16.19 -12.51
N GLY A 53 -12.14 16.30 -13.05
CA GLY A 53 -11.34 17.52 -13.06
C GLY A 53 -10.47 17.71 -11.80
N ASN A 54 -9.31 18.32 -11.99
CA ASN A 54 -8.22 18.51 -11.00
C ASN A 54 -8.64 19.13 -9.65
N LYS A 55 -9.77 19.85 -9.58
CA LYS A 55 -10.28 20.47 -8.33
C LYS A 55 -11.06 19.50 -7.44
N HIS A 56 -11.73 18.50 -8.02
CA HIS A 56 -12.61 17.57 -7.30
C HIS A 56 -11.88 16.35 -6.75
N VAL A 57 -10.71 16.01 -7.29
CA VAL A 57 -9.79 15.00 -6.71
C VAL A 57 -8.49 15.71 -6.30
N SER A 58 -8.50 16.23 -5.07
CA SER A 58 -7.46 17.09 -4.49
C SER A 58 -7.52 17.02 -2.96
N ALA A 59 -6.39 17.29 -2.27
CA ALA A 59 -6.32 17.34 -0.81
C ALA A 59 -7.25 18.39 -0.17
N LEU A 60 -7.72 19.38 -0.95
CA LEU A 60 -8.73 20.35 -0.51
C LEU A 60 -10.10 19.75 -0.16
N GLN A 61 -10.35 18.48 -0.53
CA GLN A 61 -11.61 17.78 -0.23
C GLN A 61 -11.54 16.95 1.07
N TYR A 62 -10.37 16.80 1.69
CA TYR A 62 -10.22 15.95 2.89
C TYR A 62 -11.03 16.51 4.07
N ALA A 63 -11.67 15.62 4.84
CA ALA A 63 -12.41 16.02 6.03
C ALA A 63 -11.47 16.54 7.13
N SER A 64 -11.91 17.57 7.87
CA SER A 64 -11.14 18.14 8.99
C SER A 64 -10.91 17.17 10.15
N GLU A 65 -11.67 16.07 10.20
CA GLU A 65 -11.58 14.98 11.17
C GLU A 65 -11.12 13.67 10.49
N MET A 66 -10.25 13.78 9.49
CA MET A 66 -9.64 12.64 8.80
C MET A 66 -8.86 11.74 9.79
N MET A 67 -9.33 10.50 9.98
CA MET A 67 -8.68 9.48 10.80
C MET A 67 -8.04 8.38 9.93
N PRO A 68 -6.91 7.78 10.36
CA PRO A 68 -6.32 6.65 9.64
C PRO A 68 -7.23 5.41 9.72
N LEU A 69 -7.57 4.85 8.55
CA LEU A 69 -8.31 3.58 8.45
C LEU A 69 -7.40 2.34 8.54
N VAL A 70 -6.10 2.53 8.33
CA VAL A 70 -5.07 1.48 8.35
C VAL A 70 -3.88 2.01 9.12
N CYS A 71 -3.47 1.29 10.15
CA CYS A 71 -2.32 1.61 10.99
C CYS A 71 -1.25 0.52 10.82
N VAL A 72 0.02 0.92 10.71
CA VAL A 72 1.16 0.00 10.73
C VAL A 72 1.71 -0.03 12.16
N HIS A 73 1.80 -1.22 12.73
CA HIS A 73 2.28 -1.45 14.08
C HIS A 73 3.53 -2.32 14.08
N THR A 74 4.35 -2.12 15.10
CA THR A 74 5.66 -2.75 15.25
C THR A 74 5.73 -3.46 16.60
N LYS A 75 5.97 -4.77 16.59
CA LYS A 75 6.26 -5.56 17.79
C LYS A 75 7.73 -5.95 17.80
N ALA A 76 8.42 -5.64 18.89
CA ALA A 76 9.68 -6.30 19.22
C ALA A 76 9.38 -7.69 19.78
N LEU A 77 10.10 -8.70 19.31
CA LEU A 77 9.95 -10.10 19.66
C LEU A 77 11.14 -10.55 20.54
N GLU A 78 10.96 -11.57 21.37
CA GLU A 78 11.92 -11.94 22.44
C GLU A 78 13.32 -12.31 21.93
N ASN A 79 13.40 -12.79 20.69
CA ASN A 79 14.63 -13.08 19.94
C ASN A 79 15.32 -11.83 19.34
N GLY A 80 14.88 -10.62 19.71
CA GLY A 80 15.38 -9.35 19.18
C GLY A 80 14.87 -8.99 17.79
N GLU A 81 13.90 -9.74 17.27
CA GLU A 81 13.33 -9.50 15.94
C GLU A 81 12.23 -8.43 15.96
N VAL A 82 11.98 -7.83 14.79
CA VAL A 82 10.95 -6.80 14.62
C VAL A 82 9.89 -7.32 13.66
N GLN A 83 8.66 -7.44 14.12
CA GLN A 83 7.51 -7.85 13.33
C GLN A 83 6.62 -6.64 13.03
N PHE A 84 6.34 -6.43 11.75
CA PHE A 84 5.39 -5.43 11.26
C PHE A 84 4.03 -6.10 11.04
N PHE A 85 2.95 -5.40 11.42
CA PHE A 85 1.59 -5.86 11.16
C PHE A 85 0.67 -4.67 10.88
N THR A 86 -0.25 -4.84 9.94
CA THR A 86 -1.24 -3.84 9.53
C THR A 86 -2.55 -4.08 10.28
N GLU A 87 -3.01 -3.11 11.06
CA GLU A 87 -4.34 -3.13 11.68
C GLU A 87 -5.28 -2.23 10.87
N ARG A 88 -6.40 -2.80 10.40
CA ARG A 88 -7.44 -2.06 9.68
C ARG A 88 -8.56 -1.73 10.65
N HIS A 89 -8.83 -0.45 10.87
CA HIS A 89 -9.89 0.02 11.76
C HIS A 89 -11.27 -0.13 11.09
N ILE A 90 -11.82 -1.34 11.17
CA ILE A 90 -13.16 -1.67 10.65
C ILE A 90 -14.22 -1.13 11.63
N GLN A 91 -14.60 0.14 11.46
CA GLN A 91 -15.85 0.64 12.02
C GLN A 91 -17.01 -0.12 11.36
N LYS A 92 -18.02 -0.49 12.17
CA LYS A 92 -19.18 -1.27 11.71
C LYS A 92 -20.19 -0.41 10.94
N SER A 93 -19.83 0.04 9.74
CA SER A 93 -20.82 0.28 8.69
C SER A 93 -21.44 -1.06 8.25
N SER A 94 -22.60 -1.00 7.58
CA SER A 94 -23.36 -2.21 7.22
C SER A 94 -22.56 -3.16 6.35
N ALA A 95 -22.85 -4.46 6.45
CA ALA A 95 -22.46 -5.41 5.44
C ALA A 95 -23.16 -5.05 4.12
N GLU A 96 -22.38 -4.66 3.12
CA GLU A 96 -22.75 -4.68 1.71
C GLU A 96 -21.93 -5.80 1.03
N SER A 97 -22.48 -6.38 -0.03
CA SER A 97 -22.17 -7.75 -0.44
C SER A 97 -20.75 -7.97 -0.97
N SER A 98 -20.17 -9.10 -0.59
CA SER A 98 -19.04 -9.72 -1.28
C SER A 98 -19.51 -10.39 -2.58
N ASP A 99 -19.79 -9.59 -3.59
CA ASP A 99 -19.83 -10.01 -5.00
C ASP A 99 -19.36 -8.86 -5.90
N ASP A 100 -19.23 -9.10 -7.21
CA ASP A 100 -18.55 -8.28 -8.24
C ASP A 100 -17.02 -8.48 -8.35
N LEU A 101 -16.60 -9.73 -8.58
CA LEU A 101 -15.42 -10.01 -9.43
C LEU A 101 -15.79 -9.96 -10.92
N LEU A 102 -16.50 -8.89 -11.33
CA LEU A 102 -16.80 -8.66 -12.75
C LEU A 102 -15.50 -8.32 -13.51
N PRO A 103 -15.26 -8.91 -14.71
CA PRO A 103 -14.16 -8.51 -15.57
C PRO A 103 -14.19 -7.01 -15.89
N VAL A 104 -13.03 -6.41 -16.05
CA VAL A 104 -12.93 -4.99 -16.42
C VAL A 104 -13.40 -4.82 -17.87
N GLU A 105 -14.66 -4.39 -18.04
CA GLU A 105 -15.10 -3.84 -19.32
C GLU A 105 -14.33 -2.54 -19.59
N ASP A 106 -13.52 -2.54 -20.65
CA ASP A 106 -12.80 -1.34 -21.07
C ASP A 106 -13.73 -0.38 -21.82
N ILE A 107 -14.57 0.31 -21.06
CA ILE A 107 -15.33 1.46 -21.55
C ILE A 107 -14.40 2.69 -21.63
N GLY A 108 -13.38 2.57 -22.48
CA GLY A 108 -12.76 3.71 -23.14
C GLY A 108 -13.62 4.18 -24.32
N PRO A 109 -13.61 5.47 -24.69
CA PRO A 109 -14.20 5.89 -25.96
C PRO A 109 -13.37 5.29 -27.10
N GLN A 110 -13.94 4.35 -27.86
CA GLN A 110 -13.36 3.97 -29.15
C GLN A 110 -13.36 5.20 -30.07
N GLU A 111 -12.24 5.45 -30.76
CA GLU A 111 -11.96 6.71 -31.45
C GLU A 111 -12.65 6.79 -32.83
N GLU A 112 -13.97 6.63 -32.86
CA GLU A 112 -14.78 6.74 -34.07
C GLU A 112 -15.70 7.98 -34.06
N GLY A 113 -15.67 8.72 -35.18
CA GLY A 113 -16.80 9.57 -35.60
C GLY A 113 -16.78 11.02 -35.11
N LEU A 114 -16.37 11.93 -36.00
CA LEU A 114 -16.56 13.37 -35.88
C LEU A 114 -18.04 13.75 -35.63
N ARG A 115 -18.39 14.18 -34.42
CA ARG A 115 -19.74 14.66 -34.06
C ARG A 115 -20.11 15.95 -34.84
N ARG A 116 -20.77 15.79 -35.99
CA ARG A 116 -21.35 16.92 -36.74
C ARG A 116 -22.55 17.53 -36.00
N ARG A 117 -22.42 18.78 -35.56
CA ARG A 117 -23.50 19.53 -34.91
C ARG A 117 -24.52 20.04 -35.92
N ASN A 118 -25.60 19.29 -36.12
CA ASN A 118 -26.80 19.79 -36.80
C ASN A 118 -27.40 20.98 -36.03
N LYS A 119 -28.03 21.92 -36.74
CA LYS A 119 -28.38 23.26 -36.26
C LYS A 119 -29.73 23.69 -36.82
N THR A 120 -30.72 23.95 -35.96
CA THR A 120 -32.08 24.35 -36.38
C THR A 120 -32.68 25.45 -35.49
N LYS A 121 -33.52 26.29 -36.10
CA LYS A 121 -34.47 27.25 -35.47
C LYS A 121 -35.90 26.71 -35.76
N LYS A 122 -36.99 27.11 -35.09
CA LYS A 122 -37.26 28.04 -33.96
C LYS A 122 -38.35 27.31 -33.08
N ASP A 123 -39.17 27.84 -32.17
CA ASP A 123 -39.48 29.21 -31.73
C ASP A 123 -40.08 29.24 -30.30
N THR A 124 -40.39 30.45 -29.81
CA THR A 124 -41.32 30.75 -28.70
C THR A 124 -42.47 31.63 -29.23
N PRO A 125 -43.67 31.73 -28.59
CA PRO A 125 -43.83 32.24 -27.21
C PRO A 125 -45.02 31.71 -26.35
N GLU A 126 -44.96 32.00 -25.03
CA GLU A 126 -46.03 32.47 -24.11
C GLU A 126 -47.48 31.84 -24.09
N LYS A 127 -48.28 31.85 -23.00
CA LYS A 127 -48.27 32.57 -21.69
C LYS A 127 -49.26 31.92 -20.67
N LYS A 128 -49.22 32.44 -19.43
CA LYS A 128 -50.30 32.57 -18.41
C LYS A 128 -50.36 31.59 -17.22
N ASP A 129 -50.70 32.20 -16.08
CA ASP A 129 -50.73 31.73 -14.69
C ASP A 129 -52.17 31.58 -14.17
N THR A 130 -52.37 30.90 -13.03
CA THR A 130 -53.44 31.17 -12.01
C THR A 130 -53.04 30.54 -10.65
N GLU A 131 -53.57 31.11 -9.57
CA GLU A 131 -53.25 30.90 -8.14
C GLU A 131 -53.81 29.53 -7.60
N VAL A 132 -53.70 29.09 -6.33
CA VAL A 132 -53.91 29.67 -4.96
C VAL A 132 -53.31 28.70 -3.88
N PRO A 133 -53.53 28.82 -2.53
CA PRO A 133 -53.32 29.91 -1.56
C PRO A 133 -52.26 29.54 -0.47
N LYS A 134 -52.30 30.18 0.73
CA LYS A 134 -51.26 30.12 1.80
C LYS A 134 -51.68 29.34 3.07
N THR A 135 -50.69 28.73 3.75
CA THR A 135 -50.52 28.55 5.23
C THR A 135 -51.68 28.08 6.13
N ALA A 136 -51.44 27.06 6.98
CA ALA A 136 -51.21 27.23 8.45
C ALA A 136 -51.15 25.89 9.26
N LYS A 137 -50.48 25.95 10.43
CA LYS A 137 -50.48 24.99 11.58
C LYS A 137 -49.92 23.56 11.39
N GLY A 138 -48.99 23.20 12.28
CA GLY A 138 -48.80 21.83 12.82
C GLY A 138 -49.33 21.79 14.27
N PRO A 139 -48.77 20.97 15.19
CA PRO A 139 -47.68 19.98 15.07
C PRO A 139 -48.09 18.56 15.50
N GLU A 140 -47.27 17.51 15.22
CA GLU A 140 -47.28 16.31 16.07
C GLU A 140 -46.01 15.42 15.96
N VAL A 141 -45.51 15.02 17.15
CA VAL A 141 -44.72 13.84 17.56
C VAL A 141 -43.72 13.16 16.59
N ASN A 142 -42.45 13.06 17.04
CA ASN A 142 -41.38 12.24 16.45
C ASN A 142 -41.69 10.73 16.43
N PRO A 143 -41.09 10.00 15.47
CA PRO A 143 -40.32 8.82 15.87
C PRO A 143 -38.86 8.85 15.39
N VAL A 144 -37.95 8.99 16.35
CA VAL A 144 -36.53 8.58 16.36
C VAL A 144 -35.91 8.32 14.97
N GLY A 145 -35.45 9.40 14.33
CA GLY A 145 -34.64 9.33 13.11
C GLY A 145 -33.31 8.62 13.35
N LYS A 146 -33.08 7.56 12.57
CA LYS A 146 -31.89 6.69 12.58
C LYS A 146 -30.58 7.48 12.67
N ILE A 147 -29.64 6.98 13.48
CA ILE A 147 -28.27 7.50 13.67
C ILE A 147 -27.67 7.98 12.34
N ASP A 148 -27.31 9.25 12.26
CA ASP A 148 -26.57 9.81 11.13
C ASP A 148 -25.22 9.11 11.00
N GLN A 149 -25.07 8.28 9.97
CA GLN A 149 -23.77 7.76 9.55
C GLN A 149 -22.95 8.94 9.01
N ASN A 150 -22.07 9.52 9.84
CA ASN A 150 -21.29 10.70 9.46
C ASN A 150 -20.56 10.43 8.12
N PRO A 151 -20.89 11.13 7.02
CA PRO A 151 -20.32 10.86 5.70
C PRO A 151 -18.81 11.15 5.64
N GLN A 152 -18.25 11.84 6.65
CA GLN A 152 -16.81 12.00 6.82
C GLN A 152 -16.07 10.69 7.14
N GLN A 153 -16.75 9.60 7.53
CA GLN A 153 -16.09 8.33 7.88
C GLN A 153 -15.59 7.51 6.67
N ASP A 154 -16.10 7.77 5.46
CA ASP A 154 -15.62 7.12 4.23
C ASP A 154 -14.83 8.10 3.37
N PRO A 155 -13.49 7.93 3.23
CA PRO A 155 -12.64 8.80 2.42
C PRO A 155 -13.03 8.93 0.95
N LEU A 156 -13.84 8.02 0.40
CA LEU A 156 -14.34 8.17 -0.97
C LEU A 156 -15.43 9.24 -1.08
N LYS A 157 -16.30 9.36 -0.06
CA LYS A 157 -17.44 10.29 -0.05
C LYS A 157 -17.02 11.75 0.09
N TRP A 158 -15.80 12.00 0.57
CA TRP A 158 -15.16 13.32 0.61
C TRP A 158 -15.08 13.97 -0.79
N PHE A 159 -14.90 13.17 -1.84
CA PHE A 159 -14.81 13.65 -3.23
C PHE A 159 -16.19 13.84 -3.90
N GLY A 160 -17.28 13.65 -3.16
CA GLY A 160 -18.65 13.89 -3.59
C GLY A 160 -19.56 12.67 -3.49
N ILE A 161 -20.87 12.90 -3.73
CA ILE A 161 -21.93 11.89 -3.58
C ILE A 161 -21.77 10.73 -4.59
N LEU A 162 -21.29 11.03 -5.81
CA LEU A 162 -21.07 10.04 -6.87
C LEU A 162 -19.57 9.76 -7.05
N VAL A 163 -19.08 8.74 -6.35
CA VAL A 163 -17.69 8.26 -6.43
C VAL A 163 -17.47 7.48 -7.72
N PRO A 164 -16.61 7.93 -8.66
CA PRO A 164 -16.41 7.24 -9.93
C PRO A 164 -15.54 5.98 -9.76
N GLN A 165 -15.74 5.00 -10.63
CA GLN A 165 -15.08 3.69 -10.55
C GLN A 165 -13.53 3.76 -10.46
N PRO A 166 -12.82 4.64 -11.21
CA PRO A 166 -11.36 4.75 -11.07
C PRO A 166 -10.90 5.21 -9.68
N LEU A 167 -11.71 6.00 -8.95
CA LEU A 167 -11.36 6.43 -7.60
C LEU A 167 -11.52 5.28 -6.58
N LYS A 168 -12.51 4.40 -6.78
CA LYS A 168 -12.64 3.14 -6.04
C LYS A 168 -11.48 2.18 -6.34
N GLN A 169 -11.13 2.02 -7.62
CA GLN A 169 -9.99 1.20 -8.07
C GLN A 169 -8.68 1.68 -7.43
N ALA A 170 -8.39 2.98 -7.50
CA ALA A 170 -7.22 3.57 -6.83
C ALA A 170 -7.19 3.27 -5.33
N GLN A 171 -8.30 3.44 -4.62
CA GLN A 171 -8.35 3.13 -3.18
C GLN A 171 -8.10 1.63 -2.90
N SER A 172 -8.56 0.73 -3.77
CA SER A 172 -8.28 -0.71 -3.67
C SER A 172 -6.80 -1.02 -3.88
N SER A 173 -6.17 -0.46 -4.92
CA SER A 173 -4.74 -0.62 -5.17
C SER A 173 -3.91 -0.09 -4.00
N PHE A 174 -4.17 1.13 -3.51
CA PHE A 174 -3.40 1.70 -2.41
C PHE A 174 -3.61 1.00 -1.06
N LYS A 175 -4.78 0.40 -0.80
CA LYS A 175 -4.98 -0.49 0.36
C LYS A 175 -4.03 -1.69 0.32
N GLN A 176 -3.95 -2.35 -0.84
CA GLN A 176 -3.03 -3.48 -1.06
C GLN A 176 -1.55 -3.04 -0.98
N VAL A 177 -1.20 -1.86 -1.50
CA VAL A 177 0.16 -1.29 -1.39
C VAL A 177 0.58 -1.12 0.06
N ILE A 178 -0.29 -0.60 0.94
CA ILE A 178 0.03 -0.40 2.36
C ILE A 178 0.26 -1.74 3.08
N GLU A 179 -0.60 -2.72 2.81
CA GLU A 179 -0.50 -4.07 3.40
C GLU A 179 0.77 -4.79 2.92
N LEU A 180 1.05 -4.77 1.62
CA LEU A 180 2.25 -5.35 1.01
C LEU A 180 3.54 -4.62 1.46
N SER A 181 3.47 -3.32 1.76
CA SER A 181 4.62 -2.56 2.30
C SER A 181 5.03 -3.05 3.69
N ALA A 182 4.07 -3.40 4.56
CA ALA A 182 4.37 -3.96 5.88
C ALA A 182 5.02 -5.35 5.76
N GLU A 183 4.56 -6.18 4.83
CA GLU A 183 5.18 -7.48 4.53
C GLU A 183 6.61 -7.32 3.96
N ILE A 184 6.84 -6.34 3.08
CA ILE A 184 8.16 -6.03 2.54
C ILE A 184 9.12 -5.54 3.64
N ALA A 185 8.67 -4.71 4.58
CA ALA A 185 9.48 -4.28 5.73
C ALA A 185 9.87 -5.46 6.64
N ALA A 186 8.96 -6.42 6.84
CA ALA A 186 9.26 -7.66 7.57
C ALA A 186 10.28 -8.53 6.83
N LEU A 187 10.15 -8.70 5.50
CA LEU A 187 11.12 -9.45 4.69
C LEU A 187 12.49 -8.78 4.66
N GLN A 188 12.57 -7.46 4.48
CA GLN A 188 13.83 -6.70 4.55
C GLN A 188 14.52 -6.90 5.90
N SER A 189 13.74 -6.90 6.98
CA SER A 189 14.24 -7.15 8.34
C SER A 189 14.73 -8.59 8.54
N ALA A 190 14.16 -9.57 7.83
CA ALA A 190 14.65 -10.95 7.80
C ALA A 190 15.93 -11.07 6.96
N VAL A 191 15.96 -10.51 5.74
CA VAL A 191 17.13 -10.50 4.83
C VAL A 191 18.36 -9.86 5.49
N LEU A 192 18.20 -8.76 6.22
CA LEU A 192 19.30 -8.13 6.96
C LEU A 192 19.85 -9.05 8.07
N ARG A 193 18.97 -9.79 8.74
CA ARG A 193 19.28 -10.68 9.87
C ARG A 193 19.97 -11.96 9.40
N THR A 194 19.50 -12.59 8.33
CA THR A 194 20.14 -13.77 7.75
C THR A 194 21.51 -13.42 7.18
N ARG A 195 21.64 -12.28 6.48
CA ARG A 195 22.93 -11.72 6.05
C ARG A 195 23.89 -11.49 7.23
N GLN A 196 23.40 -11.02 8.38
CA GLN A 196 24.22 -10.85 9.58
C GLN A 196 24.62 -12.20 10.21
N LYS A 197 23.69 -13.17 10.33
CA LYS A 197 23.97 -14.52 10.83
C LYS A 197 25.04 -15.21 9.98
N LEU A 198 24.92 -15.16 8.65
CA LEU A 198 25.91 -15.70 7.71
C LEU A 198 27.31 -15.09 7.90
N ARG A 199 27.42 -13.76 7.99
CA ARG A 199 28.72 -13.10 8.22
C ARG A 199 29.33 -13.49 9.57
N LEU A 200 28.51 -13.68 10.61
CA LEU A 200 28.97 -14.13 11.92
C LEU A 200 29.40 -15.61 11.93
N SER A 201 28.73 -16.50 11.20
CA SER A 201 29.15 -17.90 11.04
C SER A 201 30.45 -18.01 10.24
N LEU A 202 30.56 -17.32 9.11
CA LEU A 202 31.78 -17.29 8.30
C LEU A 202 32.99 -16.76 9.09
N ALA A 203 32.78 -15.72 9.91
CA ALA A 203 33.81 -15.20 10.79
C ALA A 203 34.24 -16.22 11.86
N LYS A 204 33.34 -17.07 12.37
CA LYS A 204 33.70 -18.13 13.33
C LYS A 204 34.58 -19.21 12.70
N GLU A 205 34.20 -19.73 11.53
CA GLU A 205 34.98 -20.78 10.83
C GLU A 205 36.42 -20.33 10.57
N LEU A 206 36.62 -19.09 10.10
CA LEU A 206 37.95 -18.50 9.88
C LEU A 206 38.80 -18.47 11.17
N ASN A 207 38.21 -18.09 12.31
CA ASN A 207 38.91 -18.06 13.59
C ASN A 207 39.21 -19.47 14.14
N SER A 208 38.38 -20.49 13.85
CA SER A 208 38.66 -21.87 14.23
C SER A 208 39.78 -22.51 13.40
N GLU A 209 39.85 -22.21 12.10
CA GLU A 209 40.94 -22.71 11.23
C GLU A 209 42.29 -22.07 11.62
N GLU A 210 42.34 -20.78 11.97
CA GLU A 210 43.57 -20.15 12.53
C GLU A 210 44.05 -20.80 13.85
N SER A 211 43.13 -21.36 14.65
CA SER A 211 43.50 -22.07 15.89
C SER A 211 44.21 -23.41 15.63
N LEU A 212 44.10 -23.96 14.42
CA LEU A 212 44.79 -25.18 13.99
C LEU A 212 45.98 -24.87 13.05
N GLY A 213 45.90 -23.77 12.30
CA GLY A 213 46.81 -23.39 11.21
C GLY A 213 47.99 -22.48 11.57
N LYS A 214 48.64 -22.62 12.73
CA LYS A 214 49.80 -21.78 13.12
C LYS A 214 51.11 -22.09 12.36
N SER A 215 51.11 -22.02 11.02
CA SER A 215 52.33 -21.98 10.20
C SER A 215 52.16 -21.41 8.77
N ALA A 216 51.54 -20.23 8.61
CA ALA A 216 51.81 -19.34 7.48
C ALA A 216 51.42 -17.89 7.83
N LYS A 217 52.10 -16.90 7.23
CA LYS A 217 51.63 -15.51 7.22
C LYS A 217 51.14 -15.20 5.81
N GLU A 218 49.88 -14.84 5.66
CA GLU A 218 49.39 -14.12 4.49
C GLU A 218 48.41 -13.05 4.97
N LYS A 219 48.57 -11.80 4.52
CA LYS A 219 47.68 -10.70 4.92
C LYS A 219 46.64 -10.48 3.82
N CYS A 220 45.38 -10.84 4.09
CA CYS A 220 44.24 -10.42 3.26
C CYS A 220 43.62 -9.13 3.82
N PRO A 221 43.82 -7.95 3.21
CA PRO A 221 43.16 -6.72 3.62
C PRO A 221 41.75 -6.65 3.00
N ILE A 222 40.73 -7.14 3.69
CA ILE A 222 39.34 -6.86 3.32
C ILE A 222 38.88 -5.61 4.09
N SER A 223 38.87 -4.51 3.36
CA SER A 223 38.70 -3.13 3.79
C SER A 223 37.37 -2.83 4.50
N ASP A 224 37.45 -1.76 5.28
CA ASP A 224 36.38 -0.82 5.65
C ASP A 224 35.15 -0.79 4.71
N VAL A 225 34.15 -1.61 5.03
CA VAL A 225 32.75 -1.39 4.61
C VAL A 225 31.88 -1.48 5.86
N THR A 226 31.97 -0.46 6.70
CA THR A 226 31.08 -0.27 7.86
C THR A 226 30.53 1.16 7.87
N VAL A 227 29.36 1.35 8.49
CA VAL A 227 28.65 2.63 8.68
C VAL A 227 28.11 3.34 7.41
N SER A 228 28.74 3.23 6.24
CA SER A 228 28.30 3.93 5.02
C SER A 228 26.94 3.46 4.48
N GLU A 229 26.80 2.17 4.12
CA GLU A 229 25.59 1.63 3.47
C GLU A 229 24.31 1.81 4.30
N GLN A 230 24.41 1.79 5.63
CA GLN A 230 23.26 2.00 6.52
C GLN A 230 22.70 3.42 6.44
N LYS A 231 23.50 4.43 6.09
CA LYS A 231 23.00 5.78 5.79
C LYS A 231 22.43 5.84 4.38
N GLU A 232 23.05 5.16 3.43
CA GLU A 232 22.61 5.20 2.03
C GLU A 232 21.25 4.51 1.81
N CYS A 233 20.97 3.38 2.47
CA CYS A 233 19.63 2.78 2.48
C CYS A 233 18.55 3.69 3.08
N ILE A 234 18.90 4.59 4.00
CA ILE A 234 17.98 5.60 4.56
C ILE A 234 17.82 6.76 3.57
N GLN A 235 18.90 7.17 2.91
CA GLN A 235 18.91 8.29 1.96
C GLN A 235 18.17 7.98 0.65
N GLN A 236 18.27 6.73 0.16
CA GLN A 236 17.61 6.27 -1.07
C GLN A 236 16.13 5.91 -0.86
N ASN A 237 15.71 5.54 0.35
CA ASN A 237 14.29 5.41 0.73
C ASN A 237 13.59 6.76 0.95
N LYS A 238 14.14 7.87 0.42
CA LYS A 238 13.44 9.17 0.39
C LYS A 238 12.34 9.14 -0.67
N ILE A 239 11.20 8.56 -0.30
CA ILE A 239 9.93 8.70 -1.02
C ILE A 239 9.70 10.19 -1.26
N VAL A 240 9.64 10.59 -2.53
CA VAL A 240 9.21 11.92 -2.93
C VAL A 240 7.69 11.94 -2.84
N VAL A 241 7.19 12.65 -1.83
CA VAL A 241 5.78 13.02 -1.63
C VAL A 241 5.50 14.33 -2.35
#